data_AF-A0A522BAD1-F1
#
_entry.id   AF-A0A522BAD1-F1
#
_cell.length_a   1.000
_cell.length_b   1.000
_cell.length_c   1.000
_cell.angle_alpha   90.00
_cell.angle_beta   90.00
_cell.angle_gamma   90.00
#
_symmetry.space_group_name_H-M   'P 1'
#
loop_
_entity.id
_entity.type
_entity.pdbx_description
1 polymer ?
#
loop_
_entity_poly.entity_id
_entity_poly.type
_entity_poly.pdbx_seq_one_letter_code
_entity_poly.pdbx_strand_id
1 'polypeptide(L)' 'MGERVEDGHVVRRVPGTASARPYRCPGCDQELRPGTPHVVAWPEGRPDDRRHWHTACWDARDRRGVKVHRSKNAPRYG' A
#
# COMPACT_ATOMS: atom_id res chain seq x y z
N MET A 1 1.90 8.77 18.66
CA MET A 1 0.94 8.29 17.64
C MET A 1 1.62 7.18 16.86
N GLY A 2 1.25 5.93 17.18
CA GLY A 2 2.12 4.76 17.04
C GLY A 2 2.19 4.19 15.63
N GLU A 3 3.43 3.94 15.21
CA GLU A 3 3.75 2.79 14.37
C GLU A 3 3.40 1.50 15.13
N ARG A 4 2.74 0.57 14.45
CA ARG A 4 2.38 -0.75 14.99
C ARG A 4 3.07 -1.82 14.16
N VAL A 5 3.63 -2.85 14.82
CA VAL A 5 4.23 -3.99 14.12
C VAL A 5 3.17 -5.08 13.97
N GLU A 6 2.97 -5.55 12.74
CA GLU A 6 2.03 -6.62 12.40
C GLU A 6 2.67 -7.54 11.36
N ASP A 7 2.77 -8.83 11.66
CA ASP A 7 3.23 -9.86 10.71
C ASP A 7 4.60 -9.51 10.06
N GLY A 8 5.57 -9.07 10.87
CA GLY A 8 6.90 -8.67 10.38
C GLY A 8 6.95 -7.33 9.64
N HIS A 9 5.85 -6.56 9.65
CA HIS A 9 5.75 -5.27 8.99
C HIS A 9 5.45 -4.17 9.99
N VAL A 10 6.16 -3.05 9.89
CA VAL A 10 5.83 -1.82 10.59
C VAL A 10 4.76 -1.09 9.79
N VAL A 11 3.70 -0.67 10.49
CA VAL A 11 2.49 -0.08 9.93
C VAL A 11 2.21 1.25 10.60
N ARG A 12 2.06 2.29 9.80
CA ARG A 12 1.76 3.64 10.27
C ARG A 12 0.52 4.20 9.59
N ARG A 13 -0.45 4.66 10.38
CA ARG A 13 -1.64 5.34 9.86
C ARG A 13 -1.30 6.79 9.50
N VAL A 14 -1.68 7.19 8.30
CA VAL A 14 -1.49 8.55 7.77
C VAL A 14 -2.87 9.20 7.63
N PRO A 15 -3.13 10.31 8.35
CA PRO A 15 -4.38 11.04 8.19
C PRO A 15 -4.43 11.70 6.81
N GLY A 16 -5.64 11.88 6.27
CA GLY A 16 -5.83 12.46 4.94
C GLY A 16 -5.16 13.81 4.75
N THR A 17 -5.13 14.63 5.80
CA THR A 17 -4.46 15.94 5.84
C THR A 17 -2.95 15.88 5.61
N ALA A 18 -2.30 14.75 5.93
CA ALA A 18 -0.87 14.53 5.68
C ALA A 18 -0.59 13.95 4.28
N SER A 19 -1.63 13.57 3.54
CA SER A 19 -1.51 13.07 2.17
C SER A 19 -1.49 14.22 1.17
N ALA A 20 -0.30 14.73 0.88
CA ALA A 20 -0.10 15.85 -0.06
C ALA A 20 0.13 15.40 -1.51
N ARG A 21 0.42 14.12 -1.75
CA ARG A 21 0.72 13.56 -3.08
C ARG A 21 -0.09 12.30 -3.35
N PRO A 22 -0.49 12.06 -4.61
CA PRO A 22 -1.10 10.79 -4.99
C PRO A 22 -0.06 9.67 -4.90
N TYR A 23 -0.41 8.58 -4.24
CA TYR A 23 0.40 7.36 -4.17
C TYR A 23 -0.37 6.17 -4.76
N ARG A 24 0.32 5.12 -5.18
CA ARG A 24 -0.32 3.93 -5.77
C ARG A 24 -0.44 2.81 -4.74
N CYS A 25 -1.65 2.27 -4.58
CA CYS A 25 -1.90 1.16 -3.68
C CYS A 25 -1.53 -0.17 -4.34
N PRO A 26 -0.59 -0.97 -3.80
CA PRO A 26 -0.22 -2.26 -4.40
C PRO A 26 -1.30 -3.35 -4.28
N GLY A 27 -2.29 -3.20 -3.39
CA GLY A 27 -3.38 -4.18 -3.22
C GLY A 27 -4.52 -4.06 -4.23
N CYS A 28 -4.75 -2.86 -4.77
CA CYS A 28 -5.84 -2.59 -5.72
C CYS A 28 -5.40 -1.82 -6.97
N ASP A 29 -4.13 -1.41 -7.04
CA ASP A 29 -3.53 -0.63 -8.12
C ASP A 29 -4.10 0.80 -8.30
N GLN A 30 -5.03 1.20 -7.43
CA GLN A 30 -5.66 2.52 -7.45
C GLN A 30 -4.82 3.59 -6.75
N GLU A 31 -5.02 4.84 -7.18
CA GLU A 31 -4.40 6.02 -6.59
C GLU A 31 -5.06 6.41 -5.26
N LEU A 32 -4.23 6.59 -4.23
CA LEU A 32 -4.58 7.24 -2.98
C LEU A 32 -4.63 8.75 -3.21
N ARG A 33 -5.83 9.30 -3.34
CA ARG A 33 -6.01 10.74 -3.55
C ARG A 33 -5.48 11.53 -2.36
N PRO A 34 -4.91 12.74 -2.57
CA PRO A 34 -4.60 13.65 -1.47
C PRO A 34 -5.85 13.92 -0.64
N GLY A 35 -5.71 14.05 0.68
CA GLY A 35 -6.86 14.11 1.58
C GLY A 35 -7.44 12.75 2.00
N THR A 36 -7.00 11.63 1.42
CA THR A 36 -7.52 10.28 1.76
C THR A 36 -6.75 9.67 2.94
N PRO A 37 -7.41 9.31 4.05
CA PRO A 37 -6.79 8.57 5.15
C PRO A 37 -6.30 7.19 4.68
N HIS A 38 -5.06 6.85 5.01
CA HIS A 38 -4.43 5.64 4.50
C HIS A 38 -3.36 5.08 5.45
N VAL A 39 -2.73 3.98 5.04
CA VAL A 39 -1.75 3.23 5.82
C VAL A 39 -0.44 3.14 5.04
N VAL A 40 0.67 3.40 5.71
CA VAL A 40 2.01 3.15 5.16
C VAL A 40 2.59 1.94 5.88
N ALA A 41 3.00 0.93 5.13
CA ALA A 41 3.57 -0.29 5.67
C ALA A 41 4.91 -0.61 5.03
N TRP A 42 5.86 -1.09 5.82
CA TRP A 42 7.20 -1.51 5.39
C TRP A 42 7.69 -2.69 6.23
N PRO A 43 8.57 -3.56 5.69
CA PRO A 43 9.16 -4.65 6.46
C PRO A 43 9.99 -4.12 7.63
N GLU A 44 10.01 -4.86 8.74
CA GLU A 44 10.91 -4.56 9.85
C GLU A 44 12.37 -4.58 9.39
N GLY A 45 13.14 -3.57 9.81
CA GLY A 45 14.53 -3.38 9.36
C GLY A 45 14.69 -2.78 7.96
N ARG A 46 13.61 -2.52 7.21
CA ARG A 46 13.65 -1.89 5.88
C ARG A 46 12.71 -0.67 5.77
N PRO A 47 13.01 0.44 6.47
CA PRO A 47 12.18 1.65 6.44
C PRO A 47 12.15 2.38 5.08
N ASP A 48 13.06 2.07 4.16
CA ASP A 48 13.03 2.61 2.80
C ASP A 48 11.97 1.95 1.91
N ASP A 49 11.58 0.71 2.20
CA ASP A 49 10.56 -0.05 1.45
C ASP A 49 9.11 0.34 1.82
N ARG A 50 8.88 1.62 2.12
CA ARG A 50 7.57 2.17 2.51
C ARG A 50 6.57 2.13 1.36
N ARG A 51 5.51 1.33 1.55
CA ARG A 51 4.41 1.19 0.59
C ARG A 51 3.14 1.81 1.16
N HIS A 52 2.41 2.50 0.29
CA HIS A 52 1.18 3.20 0.66
C HIS A 52 -0.02 2.33 0.29
N TRP A 53 -0.90 2.09 1.25
CA TRP A 53 -2.07 1.22 1.13
C TRP A 53 -3.31 1.94 1.59
N HIS A 54 -4.44 1.71 0.93
CA HIS A 54 -5.73 2.02 1.55
C HIS A 54 -5.89 1.20 2.83
N THR A 55 -6.53 1.74 3.86
CA THR A 55 -6.79 1.03 5.12
C THR A 55 -7.50 -0.31 4.89
N ALA A 56 -8.51 -0.33 4.02
CA ALA A 56 -9.24 -1.55 3.65
C ALA A 56 -8.38 -2.54 2.82
N CYS A 57 -7.44 -2.04 2.02
CA CYS A 57 -6.53 -2.90 1.25
C CYS A 57 -5.45 -3.52 2.14
N TRP A 58 -4.97 -2.80 3.16
CA TRP A 58 -4.02 -3.33 4.14
C TRP A 58 -4.64 -4.44 4.99
N ASP A 59 -5.87 -4.23 5.47
CA ASP A 59 -6.62 -5.21 6.25
C ASP A 59 -6.91 -6.48 5.42
N ALA A 60 -7.21 -6.28 4.13
CA ALA A 60 -7.46 -7.36 3.20
C ALA A 60 -6.18 -7.98 2.59
N ARG A 61 -4.96 -7.59 2.96
CA ARG A 61 -3.73 -7.99 2.24
C ARG A 61 -3.44 -9.48 2.26
N ASP A 62 -3.84 -10.14 3.35
CA ASP A 62 -3.64 -11.58 3.55
C ASP A 62 -4.65 -12.39 2.71
N ARG A 63 -5.93 -12.04 2.82
CA ARG A 63 -7.02 -12.66 2.03
C ARG A 63 -6.98 -12.34 0.54
N ARG A 64 -6.53 -11.13 0.17
CA ARG A 64 -6.28 -10.69 -1.20
C ARG A 64 -4.78 -10.70 -1.37
N GLY A 65 -4.19 -11.90 -1.39
CA GLY A 65 -2.74 -12.08 -1.59
C GLY A 65 -2.27 -11.06 -2.62
N VAL A 66 -1.30 -10.22 -2.21
CA VAL A 66 -0.81 -9.05 -2.96
C VAL A 66 -0.90 -9.38 -4.43
N LYS A 67 -1.80 -8.72 -5.16
CA LYS A 67 -1.81 -8.82 -6.62
C LYS A 67 -0.53 -8.13 -7.07
N VAL A 68 0.59 -8.82 -6.92
CA VAL A 68 1.81 -8.56 -7.66
C VAL A 68 1.30 -8.60 -9.09
N HIS A 69 1.19 -7.42 -9.70
CA HIS A 69 0.92 -7.30 -11.11
C HIS A 69 2.13 -7.94 -11.80
N ARG A 70 2.10 -9.28 -11.92
CA ARG A 70 2.92 -10.02 -12.86
C ARG A 70 2.53 -9.44 -14.19
N SER A 71 3.48 -8.74 -14.81
CA SER A 71 3.34 -7.97 -16.03
C SER A 71 2.43 -8.67 -17.04
N LYS A 72 1.14 -8.27 -17.10
CA LYS A 72 0.27 -8.57 -18.24
C LYS A 72 0.50 -7.48 -19.27
N ASN A 73 1.69 -7.48 -19.86
CA ASN A 73 1.94 -6.80 -21.12
C ASN A 73 2.56 -7.80 -22.09
N ALA A 74 1.76 -8.79 -22.48
CA ALA A 74 2.04 -9.57 -23.68
C ALA A 74 1.39 -8.79 -24.84
N PRO A 75 2.16 -8.16 -25.73
CA PRO A 75 1.60 -7.55 -26.93
C PRO A 75 0.95 -8.66 -27.76
N ARG A 76 -0.34 -8.50 -28.05
CA ARG A 76 -1.05 -9.39 -28.98
C ARG A 76 -0.80 -8.87 -30.39
N TYR A 77 0.08 -9.53 -31.13
CA TYR A 77 0.04 -9.56 -32.59
C TYR A 77 -0.71 -10.84 -32.97
N GLY A 78 -1.78 -10.70 -33.74
CA GLY A 78 -2.64 -11.77 -34.22
C GLY A 78 -3.83 -11.18 -34.94
#